data_AF-A0AAJ1ZP91-F1
#
_entry.id   AF-A0AAJ1ZP91-F1
#
_cell.length_a   1.000
_cell.length_b   1.000
_cell.length_c   1.000
_cell.angle_alpha   90.00
_cell.angle_beta   90.00
_cell.angle_gamma   90.00
#
_symmetry.space_group_name_H-M   'P 1'
#
loop_
_entity.id
_entity.type
_entity.pdbx_description
1 polymer ?
#
loop_
_entity_poly.entity_id
_entity_poly.type
_entity_poly.pdbx_seq_one_letter_code
_entity_poly.pdbx_strand_id
1 'polypeptide(L)'
;MNLIVVSFEDFTRDPAGARADSTPCAGFPDSWLDALVGTGEVFSRDYAAPGAVSTVGLHFPSSDHAEQFCLCVRKAASLLGTRAHVHKVPIEQAHSTLREVKGYDARFI
;
A
#
# COMPACT_ATOMS: atom_id res chain seq x y z
N MET A 1 -12.91 -9.79 -8.42
CA MET A 1 -11.49 -9.55 -8.07
C MET A 1 -11.46 -8.52 -6.95
N ASN A 2 -10.51 -8.55 -6.01
CA ASN A 2 -10.52 -7.62 -4.87
C ASN A 2 -9.45 -6.55 -5.05
N LEU A 3 -9.79 -5.31 -4.73
CA LEU A 3 -8.87 -4.21 -4.62
C LEU A 3 -8.08 -4.35 -3.32
N ILE A 4 -6.77 -4.20 -3.38
CA ILE A 4 -5.93 -4.15 -2.18
C ILE A 4 -5.52 -2.70 -1.97
N VAL A 5 -5.94 -2.13 -0.85
CA VAL A 5 -5.49 -0.79 -0.42
C VAL A 5 -4.56 -0.99 0.76
N VAL A 6 -3.37 -0.42 0.68
CA VAL A 6 -2.39 -0.44 1.77
C VAL A 6 -2.09 0.98 2.20
N SER A 7 -2.28 1.29 3.47
CA SER A 7 -1.83 2.54 4.08
C SER A 7 -0.64 2.28 5.00
N PHE A 8 0.28 3.23 5.04
CA PHE A 8 1.51 3.18 5.80
C PHE A 8 1.49 4.24 6.90
N GLU A 9 1.73 3.81 8.13
CA GLU A 9 1.73 4.66 9.31
C GLU A 9 3.01 5.53 9.36
N ASP A 10 2.86 6.83 9.61
CA ASP A 10 3.98 7.75 9.78
C ASP A 10 4.52 7.65 11.22
N PHE A 11 5.73 7.09 11.36
CA PHE A 11 6.40 6.98 12.65
C PHE A 11 7.42 8.10 12.93
N THR A 12 7.57 9.10 12.07
CA THR A 12 8.52 10.21 12.29
C THR A 12 8.26 10.96 13.61
N ARG A 13 7.02 10.96 14.09
CA ARG A 13 6.60 11.59 15.36
C ARG A 13 6.42 10.60 16.52
N ASP A 14 6.50 9.30 16.25
CA ASP A 14 6.46 8.22 17.25
C ASP A 14 7.56 7.17 16.98
N PRO A 15 8.82 7.47 17.34
CA PRO A 15 9.94 6.55 17.15
C PRO A 15 9.79 5.22 17.89
N ALA A 16 9.02 5.18 18.97
CA ALA A 16 8.76 3.95 19.73
C ALA A 16 7.82 2.99 18.98
N GLY A 17 7.07 3.50 17.99
CA GLY A 17 6.23 2.71 17.09
C GLY A 17 7.05 1.86 16.10
N ALA A 18 8.24 2.34 15.72
CA ALA A 18 9.18 1.63 14.84
C ALA A 18 9.72 0.36 15.52
N ARG A 19 10.00 -0.67 14.71
CA ARG A 19 10.43 -2.00 15.19
C ARG A 19 11.72 -2.41 14.51
N ALA A 20 12.33 -3.50 14.99
CA ALA A 20 13.54 -4.09 14.39
C ALA A 20 14.71 -3.10 14.25
N ASP A 21 14.90 -2.22 15.25
CA ASP A 21 15.94 -1.18 15.27
C ASP A 21 15.97 -0.28 14.02
N SER A 22 14.84 -0.19 13.33
CA SER A 22 14.70 0.61 12.12
C SER A 22 14.62 2.10 12.45
N THR A 23 15.10 2.92 11.51
CA THR A 23 14.90 4.37 11.57
C THR A 23 13.43 4.66 11.24
N PRO A 24 12.69 5.41 12.09
CA PRO A 24 11.30 5.75 11.82
C PRO A 24 11.13 6.45 10.47
N CYS A 25 10.10 6.07 9.72
CA CYS A 25 9.84 6.56 8.37
C CYS A 25 8.42 7.14 8.26
N ALA A 26 8.27 8.12 7.37
CA ALA A 26 6.98 8.76 7.08
C ALA A 26 6.04 7.89 6.23
N GLY A 27 6.55 6.79 5.66
CA GLY A 27 5.82 5.89 4.79
C GLY A 27 6.71 4.77 4.27
N PHE A 28 6.29 4.12 3.19
CA PHE A 28 7.01 2.99 2.61
C PHE A 28 7.84 3.40 1.39
N PRO A 29 9.12 2.99 1.28
CA PRO A 29 9.95 3.37 0.14
C PRO A 29 9.42 2.85 -1.20
N ASP A 30 9.35 3.72 -2.21
CA ASP A 30 8.85 3.39 -3.56
C ASP A 30 9.59 2.20 -4.18
N SER A 31 10.92 2.20 -4.09
CA SER A 31 11.76 1.15 -4.69
C SER A 31 11.46 -0.23 -4.10
N TRP A 32 11.11 -0.28 -2.81
CA TRP A 32 10.70 -1.50 -2.14
C TRP A 32 9.30 -1.91 -2.56
N LEU A 33 8.39 -0.94 -2.77
CA LEU A 33 7.04 -1.22 -3.22
C LEU A 33 7.05 -1.86 -4.59
N ASP A 34 7.77 -1.26 -5.54
CA ASP A 34 7.91 -1.77 -6.91
C ASP A 34 8.49 -3.19 -6.93
N ALA A 35 9.48 -3.47 -6.08
CA ALA A 35 10.05 -4.81 -5.95
C ALA A 35 9.06 -5.83 -5.37
N LEU A 36 8.17 -5.42 -4.48
CA LEU A 36 7.20 -6.31 -3.82
C LEU A 36 5.93 -6.54 -4.64
N VAL A 37 5.50 -5.57 -5.43
CA VAL A 37 4.26 -5.65 -6.22
C VAL A 37 4.31 -6.80 -7.22
N GLY A 38 5.48 -7.08 -7.82
CA GLY A 38 5.67 -8.23 -8.69
C GLY A 38 4.71 -8.23 -9.88
N THR A 39 3.75 -9.17 -9.90
CA THR A 39 2.73 -9.30 -10.96
C THR A 39 1.48 -8.44 -10.73
N GLY A 40 1.45 -7.67 -9.64
CA GLY A 40 0.37 -6.73 -9.35
C GLY A 40 0.42 -5.49 -10.23
N GLU A 41 -0.75 -4.87 -10.41
CA GLU A 41 -0.90 -3.59 -11.08
C GLU A 41 -1.22 -2.50 -10.05
N VAL A 42 -0.49 -1.39 -10.12
CA VAL A 42 -0.70 -0.22 -9.26
C VAL A 42 -1.64 0.73 -9.98
N PHE A 43 -2.75 1.09 -9.35
CA PHE A 43 -3.70 2.05 -9.93
C PHE A 43 -3.64 3.44 -9.28
N SER A 44 -3.24 3.54 -7.99
CA SER A 44 -3.00 4.82 -7.33
C SER A 44 -1.89 4.75 -6.28
N ARG A 45 -1.22 5.89 -6.06
CA ARG A 45 -0.22 6.11 -5.01
C ARG A 45 -0.36 7.52 -4.45
N ASP A 46 -0.40 7.59 -3.14
CA ASP A 46 -0.23 8.81 -2.37
C ASP A 46 1.12 8.79 -1.65
N TYR A 47 1.69 9.96 -1.43
CA TYR A 47 3.01 10.12 -0.83
C TYR A 47 2.94 10.99 0.43
N ALA A 48 3.62 10.55 1.49
CA ALA A 48 3.86 11.36 2.69
C ALA A 48 5.04 12.32 2.49
N ALA A 49 6.03 11.89 1.69
CA ALA A 49 7.21 12.66 1.31
C ALA A 49 7.76 12.11 -0.02
N PRO A 50 8.68 12.83 -0.71
CA PRO A 50 9.30 12.31 -1.93
C PRO A 50 9.91 10.92 -1.73
N GLY A 51 9.42 9.93 -2.49
CA GLY A 51 9.86 8.52 -2.42
C GLY A 51 9.31 7.71 -1.24
N ALA A 52 8.45 8.28 -0.39
CA ALA A 52 7.81 7.61 0.74
C ALA A 52 6.29 7.55 0.54
N VAL A 53 5.81 6.39 0.12
CA VAL A 53 4.40 6.08 -0.14
C VAL A 53 3.63 6.07 1.17
N SER A 54 2.55 6.85 1.24
CA SER A 54 1.61 6.83 2.37
C SER A 54 0.46 5.86 2.14
N THR A 55 -0.06 5.79 0.91
CA THR A 55 -1.13 4.86 0.54
C THR A 55 -0.90 4.35 -0.88
N VAL A 56 -1.18 3.07 -1.12
CA VAL A 56 -1.16 2.48 -2.45
C VAL A 56 -2.40 1.65 -2.70
N GLY A 57 -2.96 1.82 -3.89
CA GLY A 57 -3.99 0.99 -4.46
C GLY A 57 -3.41 -0.02 -5.45
N LEU A 58 -3.71 -1.31 -5.22
CA LEU A 58 -3.21 -2.43 -6.02
C LEU A 58 -4.32 -3.38 -6.48
N HIS A 59 -4.05 -4.00 -7.61
CA HIS A 59 -4.82 -5.09 -8.17
C HIS A 59 -3.89 -6.28 -8.48
N PHE A 60 -4.37 -7.51 -8.30
CA PHE A 60 -3.58 -8.72 -8.53
C PHE A 60 -4.34 -9.73 -9.38
N PRO A 61 -3.63 -10.52 -10.22
CA PRO A 61 -4.27 -11.50 -11.12
C PRO A 61 -4.90 -12.69 -10.38
N SER A 62 -4.50 -12.97 -9.14
CA SER A 62 -5.13 -14.00 -8.30
C SER A 62 -5.09 -13.63 -6.81
N SER A 63 -5.91 -14.33 -6.01
CA SER A 63 -5.91 -14.25 -4.55
C SER A 63 -4.54 -14.57 -3.96
N ASP A 64 -3.85 -15.58 -4.52
CA ASP A 64 -2.60 -16.08 -3.98
C ASP A 64 -1.49 -15.02 -4.10
N HIS A 65 -1.42 -14.34 -5.26
CA HIS A 65 -0.51 -13.21 -5.45
C HIS A 65 -0.80 -12.07 -4.46
N ALA A 66 -2.09 -11.73 -4.30
CA ALA A 66 -2.50 -10.69 -3.36
C ALA A 66 -2.10 -11.05 -1.91
N GLU A 67 -2.28 -12.31 -1.50
CA GLU A 67 -1.95 -12.75 -0.15
C GLU A 67 -0.46 -12.78 0.12
N GLN A 68 0.34 -13.26 -0.85
CA GLN A 68 1.79 -13.19 -0.76
C GLN A 68 2.27 -11.74 -0.63
N PHE A 69 1.75 -10.84 -1.45
CA PHE A 69 2.04 -9.41 -1.34
C PHE A 69 1.67 -8.86 0.04
N CYS A 70 0.46 -9.13 0.54
CA CYS A 70 -0.01 -8.65 1.83
C CYS A 70 0.88 -9.11 3.00
N LEU A 71 1.37 -10.34 2.94
CA LEU A 71 2.30 -10.89 3.94
C LEU A 71 3.68 -10.21 3.85
N CYS A 72 4.21 -10.07 2.64
CA CYS A 72 5.52 -9.47 2.42
C CYS A 72 5.55 -7.99 2.78
N VAL A 73 4.56 -7.20 2.34
CA VAL A 73 4.51 -5.75 2.59
C VAL A 73 4.41 -5.43 4.08
N ARG A 74 3.68 -6.22 4.87
CA ARG A 74 3.59 -6.04 6.34
C ARG A 74 4.93 -6.28 7.03
N LYS A 75 5.66 -7.31 6.60
CA LYS A 75 6.99 -7.63 7.14
C LYS A 75 8.01 -6.57 6.75
N ALA A 76 8.04 -6.19 5.46
CA ALA A 76 8.94 -5.16 4.96
C ALA A 76 8.66 -3.81 5.63
N ALA A 77 7.39 -3.41 5.78
CA ALA A 77 7.03 -2.15 6.44
C ALA A 77 7.62 -2.07 7.86
N SER A 78 7.45 -3.14 8.64
CA SER A 78 8.00 -3.24 10.00
C SER A 78 9.54 -3.12 10.03
N LEU A 79 10.22 -3.66 9.01
CA LEU A 79 11.69 -3.57 8.87
C LEU A 79 12.16 -2.19 8.41
N LEU A 80 11.31 -1.44 7.71
CA LEU A 80 11.61 -0.14 7.14
C LEU A 80 11.04 1.03 7.96
N GLY A 81 10.75 0.79 9.24
CA GLY A 81 10.38 1.87 10.17
C GLY A 81 9.00 2.46 9.96
N THR A 82 8.07 1.70 9.38
CA THR A 82 6.66 2.06 9.23
C THR A 82 5.77 0.84 9.54
N ARG A 83 4.45 0.97 9.39
CA ARG A 83 3.50 -0.13 9.53
C ARG A 83 2.49 -0.12 8.41
N ALA A 84 2.30 -1.28 7.77
CA ALA A 84 1.31 -1.45 6.72
C ALA A 84 -0.04 -1.91 7.28
N HIS A 85 -1.09 -1.16 6.97
CA HIS A 85 -2.48 -1.53 7.19
C HIS A 85 -3.10 -1.93 5.85
N VAL A 86 -3.52 -3.19 5.75
CA VAL A 86 -4.03 -3.76 4.50
C VAL A 86 -5.54 -3.88 4.57
N HIS A 87 -6.22 -3.29 3.60
CA HIS A 87 -7.66 -3.33 3.42
C HIS A 87 -7.97 -4.07 2.11
N LYS A 88 -8.62 -5.24 2.23
CA LYS A 88 -9.13 -5.99 1.06
C LYS A 88 -10.54 -5.48 0.77
N VAL A 89 -10.72 -4.74 -0.31
CA VAL A 89 -12.02 -4.17 -0.70
C VAL A 89 -12.59 -4.98 -1.86
N PRO A 90 -13.81 -5.53 -1.75
CA PRO A 90 -14.49 -6.12 -2.90
C PRO A 90 -14.60 -5.07 -4.02
N ILE A 91 -14.35 -5.43 -5.28
CA ILE A 91 -14.36 -4.44 -6.39
C ILE A 91 -15.70 -3.68 -6.49
N GLU A 92 -16.80 -4.31 -6.10
CA GLU A 92 -18.12 -3.69 -6.05
C GLU A 92 -18.22 -2.54 -5.03
N GLN A 93 -17.34 -2.53 -4.03
CA GLN A 93 -17.23 -1.51 -2.98
C GLN A 93 -16.01 -0.60 -3.15
N ALA A 94 -15.19 -0.82 -4.18
CA ALA A 94 -14.03 0.01 -4.49
C ALA A 94 -14.42 1.48 -4.71
N HIS A 95 -15.58 1.71 -5.34
CA HIS A 95 -16.11 3.04 -5.66
C HIS A 95 -16.43 3.91 -4.43
N SER A 96 -16.74 3.31 -3.27
CA SER A 96 -17.09 4.05 -2.05
C SER A 96 -15.94 4.20 -1.06
N THR A 97 -14.91 3.34 -1.14
CA THR A 97 -13.87 3.23 -0.12
C THR A 97 -12.67 4.14 -0.39
N LEU A 98 -12.48 4.58 -1.63
CA LEU A 98 -11.41 5.51 -2.01
C LEU A 98 -12.02 6.87 -2.38
N ARG A 99 -11.56 7.93 -1.71
CA ARG A 99 -11.85 9.34 -2.09
C ARG A 99 -11.41 9.70 -3.53
N GLU A 100 -10.73 8.79 -4.24
CA GLU A 100 -10.09 9.02 -5.54
C GLU A 100 -10.84 8.49 -6.78
N VAL A 101 -12.03 7.90 -6.65
CA VAL A 101 -12.73 7.31 -7.83
C VAL A 101 -13.34 8.36 -8.79
N LYS A 102 -13.04 9.65 -8.62
CA LYS A 102 -13.39 10.66 -9.64
C LYS A 102 -12.60 10.53 -10.96
N GLY A 103 -11.56 9.70 -11.02
CA GLY A 103 -10.74 9.52 -12.23
C GLY A 103 -10.86 8.16 -12.95
N TYR A 104 -11.54 7.17 -12.36
CA TYR A 104 -11.57 5.79 -12.91
C TYR A 104 -12.71 5.55 -13.92
N ASP A 105 -13.74 6.40 -13.93
CA ASP A 105 -14.89 6.31 -14.86
C ASP A 105 -14.54 6.61 -16.33
N ALA A 106 -13.37 7.21 -16.62
CA ALA A 106 -13.04 7.65 -17.97
C ALA A 106 -12.42 6.58 -18.88
N ARG A 107 -12.20 5.34 -18.40
CA ARG A 107 -11.50 4.28 -19.18
C ARG A 107 -12.34 3.04 -19.48
N PHE A 108 -13.62 3.03 -19.15
CA PHE A 108 -14.52 1.90 -19.40
C PHE A 108 -15.84 2.31 -20.07
N ILE A 109 -15.79 3.27 -20.99
CA ILE A 109 -16.82 3.48 -22.03
C ILE A 109 -16.22 3.13 -23.38
#